data_AF-A0A4C1YA53-F1
#
_entry.id   AF-A0A4C1YA53-F1
#
_cell.length_a   1.000
_cell.length_b   1.000
_cell.length_c   1.000
_cell.angle_alpha   90.00
_cell.angle_beta   90.00
_cell.angle_gamma   90.00
#
_symmetry.space_group_name_H-M   'P 1'
#
loop_
_entity.id
_entity.type
_entity.pdbx_description
1 polymer ?
#
loop_
_entity_poly.entity_id
_entity_poly.type
_entity_poly.pdbx_seq_one_letter_code
_entity_poly.pdbx_strand_id
1 'polypeptide(L)'
;MRQNLGEINPESQQHQLHDAALYLGVKVYELLKHPDVIRNPADIAQFFSCCKNFYKVAATEIKKRYNMEDPVLSKLQVFEPASALSHNFRSHFPTLMPLMEVVPRIIAPADYAKKQIIDNQWRTLPNARARHPERLNEISEPDKFWAQLLKTEDFSELAHFALSTLSLPHANADCERVFSKVNLIKTDLRNRLTVETVNGTLLAAESAKGLTRTGNCVNFEPTKEMYSRMTKDKIYGRKMITLRMFLT
;
A
#
# COMPACT_ATOMS: atom_id res chain seq x y z
N MET A 1 -12.72 23.00 -6.67
CA MET A 1 -12.99 22.43 -5.32
C MET A 1 -13.13 20.93 -5.49
N ARG A 2 -12.27 20.11 -4.89
CA ARG A 2 -12.49 18.64 -4.89
C ARG A 2 -13.64 18.37 -3.91
N GLN A 3 -14.69 17.67 -4.35
CA GLN A 3 -15.75 17.20 -3.44
C GLN A 3 -15.16 16.27 -2.39
N ASN A 4 -15.65 16.36 -1.16
CA ASN A 4 -15.27 15.45 -0.09
C ASN A 4 -15.78 14.04 -0.43
N LEU A 5 -14.87 13.07 -0.54
CA LEU A 5 -15.20 11.68 -0.88
C LEU A 5 -16.12 11.02 0.16
N GLY A 6 -16.07 11.48 1.42
CA GLY A 6 -16.97 11.03 2.48
C GLY A 6 -18.44 11.39 2.22
N GLU A 7 -18.69 12.54 1.60
CA GLU A 7 -20.03 13.10 1.36
C GLU A 7 -20.69 12.55 0.08
N ILE A 8 -19.91 11.94 -0.82
CA ILE A 8 -20.43 11.37 -2.07
C ILE A 8 -21.36 10.21 -1.74
N ASN A 9 -22.64 10.33 -2.08
CA ASN A 9 -23.60 9.23 -2.03
C ASN A 9 -23.60 8.49 -3.38
N PRO A 10 -23.09 7.24 -3.46
CA PRO A 10 -23.07 6.47 -4.71
C PRO A 10 -24.46 6.19 -5.28
N GLU A 11 -25.50 6.16 -4.44
CA GLU A 11 -26.88 5.93 -4.88
C GLU A 11 -27.53 7.18 -5.49
N SER A 12 -27.00 8.37 -5.21
CA SER A 12 -27.51 9.61 -5.77
C SER A 12 -27.15 9.73 -7.25
N GLN A 13 -28.17 9.96 -8.08
CA GLN A 13 -27.99 10.17 -9.52
C GLN A 13 -27.12 11.40 -9.84
N GLN A 14 -27.04 12.37 -8.92
CA GLN A 14 -26.19 13.56 -9.07
C GLN A 14 -24.70 13.24 -9.02
N HIS A 15 -24.32 12.13 -8.38
CA HIS A 15 -22.93 11.66 -8.32
C HIS A 15 -22.63 10.57 -9.36
N GLN A 16 -23.58 10.27 -10.25
CA GLN A 16 -23.46 9.23 -11.27
C GLN A 16 -23.30 9.87 -12.64
N LEU A 17 -22.47 9.25 -13.47
CA LEU A 17 -22.39 9.62 -14.88
C LEU A 17 -23.66 9.21 -15.62
N HIS A 18 -24.03 10.02 -16.61
CA HIS A 18 -25.03 9.64 -17.60
C HIS A 18 -24.51 8.50 -18.49
N ASP A 19 -25.40 7.72 -19.10
CA ASP A 19 -25.03 6.54 -19.89
C ASP A 19 -24.09 6.88 -21.05
N ALA A 20 -24.35 7.98 -21.74
CA ALA A 20 -23.50 8.47 -22.84
C ALA A 20 -22.10 8.90 -22.39
N ALA A 21 -21.91 9.23 -21.11
CA ALA A 21 -20.63 9.62 -20.53
C ALA A 21 -19.86 8.43 -19.93
N LEU A 22 -20.47 7.25 -19.84
CA LEU A 22 -19.85 6.07 -19.25
C LEU A 22 -18.91 5.40 -20.27
N TYR A 23 -17.61 5.49 -20.03
CA TYR A 23 -16.62 4.80 -20.86
C TYR A 23 -16.48 3.33 -20.43
N LEU A 24 -16.89 2.41 -21.32
CA LEU A 24 -16.86 0.96 -21.09
C LEU A 24 -15.86 0.22 -22.01
N GLY A 25 -14.97 0.98 -22.67
CA GLY A 25 -13.97 0.44 -23.60
C GLY A 25 -14.44 0.38 -25.05
N VAL A 26 -13.46 0.29 -25.95
CA VAL A 26 -13.66 0.37 -27.42
C VAL A 26 -14.57 -0.74 -27.95
N LYS A 27 -14.40 -1.98 -27.48
CA LYS A 27 -15.21 -3.12 -27.92
C LYS A 27 -16.70 -2.96 -27.59
N VAL A 28 -17.01 -2.47 -26.39
CA VAL A 28 -18.40 -2.21 -25.99
C VAL A 28 -18.98 -1.08 -26.83
N TYR A 29 -18.18 -0.04 -27.10
CA TYR A 29 -18.60 1.07 -27.95
C TYR A 29 -18.91 0.63 -29.40
N GLU A 30 -18.13 -0.28 -29.97
CA GLU A 30 -18.42 -0.88 -31.29
C GLU A 30 -19.68 -1.74 -31.26
N LEU A 31 -19.83 -2.58 -30.23
CA LEU A 31 -20.99 -3.47 -30.09
C LEU A 31 -22.31 -2.70 -29.94
N LEU A 32 -22.31 -1.59 -29.22
CA LEU A 32 -23.49 -0.72 -29.05
C LEU A 32 -23.95 -0.08 -30.37
N LYS A 33 -23.10 -0.04 -31.40
CA LYS A 33 -23.44 0.43 -32.74
C LYS A 33 -23.97 -0.68 -33.67
N HIS A 34 -23.93 -1.94 -33.23
CA HIS A 34 -24.34 -3.05 -34.07
C HIS A 34 -25.86 -3.00 -34.33
N PRO A 35 -26.33 -3.20 -35.57
CA PRO A 35 -27.75 -3.07 -35.92
C PRO A 35 -28.68 -3.94 -35.06
N ASP A 36 -28.25 -5.15 -34.71
CA ASP A 36 -29.05 -6.07 -33.89
C ASP A 36 -29.17 -5.63 -32.43
N VAL A 37 -28.20 -4.86 -31.92
CA VAL A 37 -28.23 -4.32 -30.56
C VAL A 37 -29.08 -3.05 -30.51
N ILE A 38 -28.93 -2.16 -31.49
CA ILE A 38 -29.71 -0.91 -31.59
C ILE A 38 -31.22 -1.19 -31.69
N ARG A 39 -31.60 -2.30 -32.34
CA ARG A 39 -33.00 -2.73 -32.47
C ARG A 39 -33.68 -3.06 -31.14
N ASN A 40 -32.92 -3.31 -30.07
CA ASN A 40 -33.47 -3.57 -28.76
C ASN A 40 -33.04 -2.51 -27.72
N PRO A 41 -33.74 -1.34 -27.66
CA PRO A 41 -33.38 -0.28 -26.73
C PRO A 41 -33.58 -0.67 -25.26
N ALA A 42 -34.45 -1.63 -24.96
CA ALA A 42 -34.66 -2.13 -23.60
C ALA A 42 -33.42 -2.87 -23.07
N ASP A 43 -32.78 -3.69 -23.92
CA ASP A 43 -31.54 -4.40 -23.56
C ASP A 43 -30.39 -3.43 -23.31
N ILE A 44 -30.28 -2.37 -24.11
CA ILE A 44 -29.27 -1.32 -23.92
C ILE A 44 -29.49 -0.60 -22.58
N ALA A 45 -30.73 -0.21 -22.27
CA ALA A 45 -31.05 0.43 -21.00
C ALA A 45 -30.74 -0.48 -19.80
N GLN A 46 -31.08 -1.77 -19.90
CA GLN A 46 -30.78 -2.76 -18.86
C GLN A 46 -29.27 -2.97 -18.71
N PHE A 47 -28.52 -3.05 -19.81
CA PHE A 47 -27.07 -3.17 -19.80
C PHE A 47 -26.40 -2.00 -19.05
N PHE A 48 -26.77 -0.76 -19.38
CA PHE A 48 -26.25 0.42 -18.69
C PHE A 48 -26.67 0.48 -17.22
N SER A 49 -27.91 0.07 -16.91
CA SER A 49 -28.40 -0.06 -15.53
C SER A 49 -27.53 -1.05 -14.73
N CYS A 50 -27.21 -2.21 -15.30
CA CYS A 50 -26.31 -3.20 -14.69
C CYS A 50 -24.90 -2.63 -14.48
N CYS A 51 -24.34 -1.92 -15.46
CA CYS A 51 -23.02 -1.29 -15.34
C CYS A 51 -23.00 -0.24 -14.21
N LYS A 52 -24.00 0.64 -14.18
CA LYS A 52 -24.16 1.62 -13.10
C LYS A 52 -24.30 0.92 -11.75
N ASN A 53 -25.12 -0.12 -11.65
CA ASN A 53 -25.29 -0.89 -10.42
C ASN A 53 -23.98 -1.50 -9.94
N PHE A 54 -23.17 -2.05 -10.85
CA PHE A 54 -21.83 -2.54 -10.51
C PHE A 54 -20.96 -1.43 -9.89
N TYR A 55 -20.90 -0.24 -10.52
CA TYR A 55 -20.13 0.88 -9.99
C TYR A 55 -20.67 1.40 -8.65
N LYS A 56 -22.00 1.43 -8.47
CA LYS A 56 -22.64 1.79 -7.20
C LYS A 56 -22.20 0.86 -6.07
N VAL A 57 -22.31 -0.45 -6.31
CA VAL A 57 -21.89 -1.47 -5.33
C VAL A 57 -20.39 -1.34 -5.06
N ALA A 58 -19.56 -1.24 -6.10
CA ALA A 58 -18.12 -1.07 -5.93
C ALA A 58 -17.76 0.17 -5.09
N ALA A 59 -18.33 1.34 -5.40
CA ALA A 59 -18.10 2.57 -4.65
C ALA A 59 -18.60 2.45 -3.19
N THR A 60 -19.75 1.81 -2.98
CA THR A 60 -20.31 1.56 -1.65
C THR A 60 -19.40 0.65 -0.83
N GLU A 61 -18.93 -0.43 -1.43
CA GLU A 61 -18.02 -1.39 -0.79
C GLU A 61 -16.63 -0.79 -0.50
N ILE A 62 -16.15 0.11 -1.35
CA ILE A 62 -14.94 0.92 -1.09
C ILE A 62 -15.17 1.84 0.12
N LYS A 63 -16.27 2.61 0.15
CA LYS A 63 -16.61 3.49 1.29
C LYS A 63 -16.79 2.73 2.61
N LYS A 64 -17.29 1.49 2.57
CA LYS A 64 -17.42 0.64 3.76
C LYS A 64 -16.08 0.19 4.34
N ARG A 65 -15.10 -0.11 3.48
CA ARG A 65 -13.81 -0.68 3.89
C ARG A 65 -12.73 0.39 4.14
N TYR A 66 -12.89 1.56 3.56
CA TYR A 66 -11.92 2.63 3.62
C TYR A 66 -12.45 3.82 4.40
N ASN A 67 -11.70 4.26 5.39
CA ASN A 67 -12.00 5.49 6.10
C ASN A 67 -11.65 6.69 5.21
N MET A 68 -12.65 7.26 4.53
CA MET A 68 -12.47 8.42 3.65
C MET A 68 -12.05 9.70 4.40
N GLU A 69 -12.22 9.71 5.73
CA GLU A 69 -11.84 10.80 6.62
C GLU A 69 -10.55 10.49 7.38
N ASP A 70 -9.77 9.49 6.92
CA ASP A 70 -8.54 9.11 7.60
C ASP A 70 -7.56 10.29 7.73
N PRO A 71 -7.12 10.60 8.96
CA PRO A 71 -6.33 11.79 9.24
C PRO A 71 -4.90 11.68 8.72
N VAL A 72 -4.39 10.48 8.41
CA VAL A 72 -3.07 10.27 7.83
C VAL A 72 -3.16 10.41 6.31
N LEU A 73 -4.08 9.70 5.67
CA LEU A 73 -4.20 9.61 4.21
C LEU A 73 -4.42 10.97 3.55
N SER A 74 -5.25 11.81 4.16
CA SER A 74 -5.50 13.19 3.70
C SER A 74 -4.23 14.07 3.70
N LYS A 75 -3.20 13.70 4.47
CA LYS A 75 -1.95 14.45 4.63
C LYS A 75 -0.78 13.87 3.84
N LEU A 76 -0.90 12.69 3.23
CA LEU A 76 0.21 12.03 2.52
C LEU A 76 0.59 12.69 1.18
N GLN A 77 -0.26 13.55 0.62
CA GLN A 77 0.02 14.24 -0.66
C GLN A 77 1.30 15.09 -0.63
N VAL A 78 1.79 15.43 0.58
CA VAL A 78 3.08 16.11 0.79
C VAL A 78 4.28 15.28 0.33
N PHE A 79 4.13 13.96 0.24
CA PHE A 79 5.20 13.04 -0.17
C PHE A 79 5.21 12.74 -1.67
N GLU A 80 4.30 13.30 -2.45
CA GLU A 80 4.40 13.27 -3.91
C GLU A 80 5.62 14.11 -4.35
N PRO A 81 6.53 13.60 -5.20
CA PRO A 81 7.73 14.34 -5.62
C PRO A 81 7.42 15.73 -6.17
N ALA A 82 6.37 15.86 -6.98
CA ALA A 82 5.93 17.15 -7.52
C ALA A 82 5.47 18.14 -6.43
N SER A 83 4.81 17.65 -5.38
CA SER A 83 4.40 18.46 -4.22
C SER A 83 5.61 18.84 -3.36
N ALA A 84 6.49 17.88 -3.09
CA ALA A 84 7.64 18.03 -2.20
C ALA A 84 8.65 19.07 -2.71
N LEU A 85 8.81 19.17 -4.04
CA LEU A 85 9.72 20.09 -4.72
C LEU A 85 9.08 21.45 -5.06
N SER A 86 7.80 21.65 -4.78
CA SER A 86 7.06 22.85 -5.19
C SER A 86 7.10 23.95 -4.13
N HIS A 87 7.60 25.12 -4.53
CA HIS A 87 7.52 26.33 -3.71
C HIS A 87 6.09 26.79 -3.44
N ASN A 88 5.20 26.69 -4.44
CA ASN A 88 3.80 27.11 -4.29
C ASN A 88 3.05 26.16 -3.33
N PHE A 89 3.37 24.87 -3.38
CA PHE A 89 2.80 23.89 -2.47
C PHE A 89 3.17 24.19 -1.01
N ARG A 90 4.38 24.69 -0.75
CA ARG A 90 4.84 25.12 0.58
C ARG A 90 3.99 26.26 1.17
N SER A 91 3.38 27.12 0.37
CA SER A 91 2.46 28.16 0.87
C SER A 91 1.21 27.58 1.55
N HIS A 92 0.75 26.42 1.09
CA HIS A 92 -0.40 25.71 1.63
C HIS A 92 0.01 24.68 2.70
N PHE A 93 1.21 24.09 2.56
CA PHE A 93 1.77 23.09 3.46
C PHE A 93 3.17 23.52 3.96
N PRO A 94 3.24 24.54 4.84
CA PRO A 94 4.52 25.11 5.29
C PRO A 94 5.29 24.22 6.27
N THR A 95 4.63 23.22 6.87
CA THR A 95 5.16 22.34 7.90
C THR A 95 4.61 20.92 7.76
N LEU A 96 5.34 19.93 8.26
CA LEU A 96 4.89 18.54 8.39
C LEU A 96 4.28 18.21 9.77
N MET A 97 4.23 19.19 10.70
CA MET A 97 3.69 18.98 12.05
C MET A 97 2.32 18.30 12.11
N PRO A 98 1.31 18.71 11.30
CA PRO A 98 0.00 18.04 11.32
C PRO A 98 0.05 16.57 10.93
N LEU A 99 1.03 16.16 10.11
CA LEU A 99 1.24 14.76 9.76
C LEU A 99 1.96 14.03 10.90
N MET A 100 3.03 14.62 11.46
CA MET A 100 3.76 14.04 12.59
C MET A 100 2.89 13.75 13.80
N GLU A 101 1.89 14.60 14.08
CA GLU A 101 0.92 14.42 15.17
C GLU A 101 0.05 13.17 15.00
N VAL A 102 -0.25 12.77 13.76
CA VAL A 102 -1.12 11.63 13.47
C VAL A 102 -0.34 10.33 13.24
N VAL A 103 1.00 10.37 13.27
CA VAL A 103 1.87 9.18 13.19
C VAL A 103 2.82 9.02 14.39
N PRO A 104 2.31 8.97 15.64
CA PRO A 104 3.13 8.93 16.85
C PRO A 104 4.00 7.68 16.98
N ARG A 105 3.71 6.63 16.20
CA ARG A 105 4.52 5.39 16.12
C ARG A 105 5.81 5.59 15.34
N ILE A 106 5.86 6.57 14.44
CA ILE A 106 7.05 6.88 13.62
C ILE A 106 7.90 7.94 14.33
N ILE A 107 7.25 8.98 14.85
CA ILE A 107 7.91 10.05 15.58
C ILE A 107 7.22 10.28 16.92
N ALA A 108 7.97 10.11 18.01
CA ALA A 108 7.41 10.23 19.34
C ALA A 108 6.88 11.66 19.57
N PRO A 109 5.73 11.84 20.24
CA PRO A 109 5.17 13.16 20.52
C PRO A 109 6.14 14.11 21.23
N ALA A 110 7.00 13.58 22.10
CA ALA A 110 7.98 14.34 22.88
C ALA A 110 9.31 14.62 22.15
N ASP A 111 9.55 14.06 20.97
CA ASP A 111 10.82 14.21 20.25
C ASP A 111 10.87 15.51 19.43
N TYR A 112 10.88 16.64 20.12
CA TYR A 112 10.88 17.97 19.50
C TYR A 112 12.12 18.23 18.65
N ALA A 113 13.28 17.71 19.07
CA ALA A 113 14.53 17.87 18.33
C ALA A 113 14.44 17.22 16.95
N LYS A 114 13.98 15.97 16.89
CA LYS A 114 13.81 15.27 15.62
C LYS A 114 12.72 15.90 14.74
N LYS A 115 11.59 16.31 15.34
CA LYS A 115 10.53 17.04 14.62
C LYS A 115 11.06 18.31 13.95
N GLN A 116 11.87 19.09 14.68
CA GLN A 116 12.45 20.32 14.16
C GLN A 116 13.43 20.04 13.01
N ILE A 117 14.26 18.99 13.10
CA ILE A 117 15.17 18.60 12.01
C ILE A 117 14.38 18.26 10.75
N ILE A 118 13.36 17.39 10.86
CA ILE A 118 12.55 16.98 9.71
C ILE A 118 11.81 18.19 9.11
N ASP A 119 11.24 19.08 9.94
CA ASP A 119 10.53 20.25 9.44
C ASP A 119 11.46 21.26 8.76
N ASN A 120 12.67 21.45 9.29
CA ASN A 120 13.70 22.28 8.65
C ASN A 120 14.07 21.74 7.27
N GLN A 121 14.34 20.43 7.17
CA GLN A 121 14.64 19.76 5.91
C GLN A 121 13.48 19.88 4.91
N TRP A 122 12.24 19.73 5.37
CA TRP A 122 11.05 19.94 4.55
C TRP A 122 10.99 21.35 3.97
N ARG A 123 11.21 22.37 4.80
CA ARG A 123 11.16 23.78 4.39
C ARG A 123 12.24 24.13 3.36
N THR A 124 13.41 23.51 3.43
CA THR A 124 14.53 23.79 2.53
C THR A 124 14.56 22.91 1.29
N LEU A 125 13.84 21.78 1.26
CA LEU A 125 13.84 20.82 0.14
C LEU A 125 13.59 21.45 -1.24
N PRO A 126 12.63 22.38 -1.44
CA PRO A 126 12.45 23.02 -2.75
C PRO A 126 13.69 23.77 -3.26
N ASN A 127 14.50 24.34 -2.36
CA ASN A 127 15.76 25.03 -2.71
C ASN A 127 16.87 24.06 -3.09
N ALA A 128 16.76 22.79 -2.67
CA ALA A 128 17.72 21.75 -2.96
C ALA A 128 17.70 21.33 -4.44
N ARG A 129 16.60 21.64 -5.16
CA ARG A 129 16.43 21.38 -6.60
C ARG A 129 17.61 21.87 -7.45
N ALA A 130 18.27 22.95 -7.03
CA ALA A 130 19.41 23.53 -7.74
C ALA A 130 20.77 22.88 -7.39
N ARG A 131 20.86 22.15 -6.26
CA ARG A 131 22.12 21.65 -5.69
C ARG A 131 22.36 20.16 -5.92
N HIS A 132 21.32 19.40 -6.25
CA HIS A 132 21.47 17.96 -6.44
C HIS A 132 21.87 17.60 -7.88
N PRO A 133 22.96 16.81 -8.05
CA PRO A 133 23.47 16.43 -9.37
C PRO A 133 22.57 15.41 -10.08
N GLU A 134 21.78 14.65 -9.32
CA GLU A 134 20.81 13.71 -9.86
C GLU A 134 19.49 14.41 -10.16
N ARG A 135 18.87 14.04 -11.28
CA ARG A 135 17.64 14.67 -11.77
C ARG A 135 16.43 14.23 -10.94
N LEU A 136 16.38 14.66 -9.68
CA LEU A 136 15.27 14.39 -8.74
C LEU A 136 13.89 14.74 -9.35
N ASN A 137 13.86 15.73 -10.24
CA ASN A 137 12.66 16.16 -10.97
C ASN A 137 12.13 15.11 -11.98
N GLU A 138 12.94 14.11 -12.35
CA GLU A 138 12.55 13.06 -13.30
C GLU A 138 11.96 11.83 -12.61
N ILE A 139 12.03 11.76 -11.28
CA ILE A 139 11.53 10.62 -10.51
C ILE A 139 10.08 10.90 -10.13
N SER A 140 9.17 10.18 -10.78
CA SER A 140 7.73 10.27 -10.50
C SER A 140 7.32 9.41 -9.32
N GLU A 141 8.03 8.32 -9.06
CA GLU A 141 7.66 7.33 -8.06
C GLU A 141 8.09 7.78 -6.66
N PRO A 142 7.15 7.98 -5.71
CA PRO A 142 7.47 8.52 -4.39
C PRO A 142 8.50 7.69 -3.62
N ASP A 143 8.39 6.36 -3.64
CA ASP A 143 9.29 5.44 -2.95
C ASP A 143 10.73 5.57 -3.44
N LYS A 144 10.94 5.63 -4.77
CA LYS A 144 12.26 5.82 -5.38
C LYS A 144 12.82 7.21 -5.08
N PHE A 145 11.97 8.24 -5.17
CA PHE A 145 12.35 9.62 -4.89
C PHE A 145 12.89 9.77 -3.46
N TRP A 146 12.14 9.31 -2.46
CA TRP A 146 12.56 9.40 -1.06
C TRP A 146 13.75 8.46 -0.77
N ALA A 147 13.83 7.28 -1.39
CA ALA A 147 15.00 6.40 -1.25
C ALA A 147 16.29 7.02 -1.80
N GLN A 148 16.19 7.82 -2.85
CA GLN A 148 17.33 8.57 -3.38
C GLN A 148 17.72 9.72 -2.47
N LEU A 149 16.74 10.45 -1.96
CA LEU A 149 16.95 11.55 -1.02
C LEU A 149 17.55 11.06 0.32
N LEU A 150 17.22 9.83 0.74
CA LEU A 150 17.80 9.20 1.93
C LEU A 150 19.32 9.04 1.85
N LYS A 151 19.88 8.93 0.63
CA LYS A 151 21.33 8.84 0.42
C LYS A 151 22.05 10.18 0.58
N THR A 152 21.30 11.28 0.67
CA THR A 152 21.84 12.62 0.88
C THR A 152 21.77 12.98 2.37
N GLU A 153 22.89 13.39 2.96
CA GLU A 153 22.95 13.70 4.40
C GLU A 153 21.98 14.82 4.78
N ASP A 154 21.87 15.85 3.93
CA ASP A 154 21.05 17.05 4.14
C ASP A 154 19.56 16.78 4.35
N PHE A 155 19.03 15.65 3.85
CA PHE A 155 17.60 15.32 3.85
C PHE A 155 17.28 13.93 4.37
N SER A 156 18.26 13.28 5.00
CA SER A 156 18.19 11.88 5.45
C SER A 156 17.04 11.63 6.44
N GLU A 157 16.87 12.48 7.46
CA GLU A 157 15.79 12.35 8.45
C GLU A 157 14.39 12.55 7.84
N LEU A 158 14.23 13.52 6.94
CA LEU A 158 12.99 13.74 6.20
C LEU A 158 12.67 12.55 5.31
N ALA A 159 13.66 12.05 4.57
CA ALA A 159 13.49 10.90 3.69
C ALA A 159 13.14 9.63 4.49
N HIS A 160 13.81 9.41 5.62
CA HIS A 160 13.49 8.30 6.53
C HIS A 160 12.05 8.43 7.06
N PHE A 161 11.63 9.62 7.47
CA PHE A 161 10.26 9.88 7.91
C PHE A 161 9.23 9.62 6.80
N ALA A 162 9.49 10.10 5.58
CA ALA A 162 8.61 9.89 4.43
C ALA A 162 8.47 8.40 4.10
N LEU A 163 9.58 7.67 3.96
CA LEU A 163 9.58 6.23 3.67
C LEU A 163 8.89 5.43 4.78
N SER A 164 9.15 5.77 6.05
CA SER A 164 8.49 5.12 7.19
C SER A 164 6.98 5.33 7.15
N THR A 165 6.54 6.54 6.79
CA THR A 165 5.12 6.89 6.72
C THR A 165 4.42 6.23 5.54
N LEU A 166 5.05 6.21 4.37
CA LEU A 166 4.56 5.53 3.17
C LEU A 166 4.52 4.01 3.31
N SER A 167 5.29 3.44 4.25
CA SER A 167 5.30 2.00 4.55
C SER A 167 4.19 1.57 5.51
N LEU A 168 3.38 2.51 6.02
CA LEU A 168 2.25 2.15 6.88
C LEU A 168 1.16 1.45 6.05
N PRO A 169 0.66 0.28 6.49
CA PRO A 169 -0.45 -0.36 5.82
C PRO A 169 -1.73 0.45 6.06
N HIS A 170 -2.20 1.13 5.03
CA HIS A 170 -3.42 1.96 5.11
C HIS A 170 -4.72 1.17 4.85
N ALA A 171 -4.61 -0.13 4.56
CA ALA A 171 -5.75 -1.02 4.36
C ALA A 171 -5.48 -2.40 4.94
N ASN A 172 -6.52 -3.05 5.44
CA ASN A 172 -6.44 -4.41 5.99
C ASN A 172 -6.35 -5.51 4.91
N ALA A 173 -6.42 -5.16 3.62
CA ALA A 173 -6.42 -6.11 2.51
C ALA A 173 -5.17 -7.00 2.47
N ASP A 174 -4.01 -6.48 2.88
CA ASP A 174 -2.79 -7.28 2.93
C ASP A 174 -2.83 -8.30 4.07
N CYS A 175 -3.40 -7.95 5.23
CA CYS A 175 -3.66 -8.89 6.32
C CYS A 175 -4.67 -9.96 5.89
N GLU A 176 -5.76 -9.58 5.21
CA GLU A 176 -6.75 -10.52 4.68
C GLU A 176 -6.14 -11.49 3.67
N ARG A 177 -5.23 -11.03 2.81
CA ARG A 177 -4.49 -11.90 1.89
C ARG A 177 -3.62 -12.91 2.63
N VAL A 178 -2.98 -12.51 3.74
CA VAL A 178 -2.22 -13.43 4.60
C VAL A 178 -3.16 -14.42 5.28
N PHE A 179 -4.32 -13.98 5.80
CA PHE A 179 -5.31 -14.87 6.42
C PHE A 179 -5.85 -15.92 5.44
N SER A 180 -6.08 -15.54 4.18
CA SER A 180 -6.45 -16.49 3.12
C SER A 180 -5.36 -17.57 2.94
N LYS A 181 -4.07 -17.19 2.91
CA LYS A 181 -2.96 -18.17 2.87
C LYS A 181 -2.93 -19.04 4.12
N VAL A 182 -3.20 -18.48 5.31
CA VAL A 182 -3.29 -19.25 6.55
C VAL A 182 -4.40 -20.29 6.47
N ASN A 183 -5.57 -19.95 5.91
CA ASN A 183 -6.67 -20.90 5.72
C ASN A 183 -6.32 -22.03 4.73
N LEU A 184 -5.45 -21.78 3.75
CA LEU A 184 -4.92 -22.83 2.88
C LEU A 184 -3.91 -23.75 3.61
N ILE A 185 -3.16 -23.21 4.58
CA ILE A 185 -2.19 -23.98 5.39
C ILE A 185 -2.93 -24.80 6.47
N LYS A 186 -3.89 -24.17 7.14
CA LYS A 186 -4.72 -24.76 8.19
C LYS A 186 -6.07 -25.15 7.61
N THR A 187 -6.11 -26.33 6.99
CA THR A 187 -7.36 -26.94 6.54
C THR A 187 -8.08 -27.60 7.72
N ASP A 188 -9.35 -27.97 7.53
CA ASP A 188 -10.15 -28.65 8.57
C ASP A 188 -9.48 -29.94 9.07
N LEU A 189 -8.83 -30.68 8.18
CA LEU A 189 -8.07 -31.90 8.50
C LEU A 189 -6.68 -31.61 9.11
N ARG A 190 -6.12 -30.42 8.89
CA ARG A 190 -4.76 -30.02 9.30
C ARG A 190 -4.76 -28.73 10.12
N ASN A 191 -5.62 -28.65 11.14
CA ASN A 191 -5.81 -27.44 11.95
C ASN A 191 -4.89 -27.35 13.19
N ARG A 192 -4.25 -28.45 13.60
CA ARG A 192 -3.33 -28.55 14.76
C ARG A 192 -1.87 -28.22 14.42
N LEU A 193 -1.64 -27.08 13.77
CA LEU A 193 -0.29 -26.56 13.51
C LEU A 193 0.10 -25.54 14.57
N THR A 194 1.34 -25.60 15.05
CA THR A 194 1.89 -24.57 15.93
C THR A 194 2.09 -23.26 15.18
N VAL A 195 2.13 -22.13 15.90
CA VAL A 195 2.31 -20.80 15.31
C VAL A 195 3.62 -20.73 14.53
N GLU A 196 4.69 -21.33 15.05
CA GLU A 196 6.01 -21.37 14.42
C GLU A 196 5.97 -22.14 13.10
N THR A 197 5.20 -23.22 13.04
CA THR A 197 5.03 -24.04 11.82
C THR A 197 4.28 -23.27 10.75
N VAL A 198 3.18 -22.59 11.13
CA VAL A 198 2.40 -21.75 10.21
C VAL A 198 3.26 -20.60 9.70
N ASN A 199 3.97 -19.89 10.58
CA ASN A 199 4.86 -18.80 10.23
C ASN A 199 5.99 -19.26 9.30
N GLY A 200 6.65 -20.37 9.62
CA GLY A 200 7.70 -20.96 8.77
C GLY A 200 7.18 -21.34 7.38
N THR A 201 5.97 -21.89 7.30
CA THR A 201 5.34 -22.24 6.02
C THR A 201 5.02 -20.99 5.19
N LEU A 202 4.49 -19.94 5.82
CA LEU A 202 4.23 -18.65 5.15
C LEU A 202 5.52 -18.03 4.63
N LEU A 203 6.55 -17.94 5.47
CA LEU A 203 7.85 -17.36 5.09
C LEU A 203 8.52 -18.16 3.97
N ALA A 204 8.46 -19.49 4.02
CA ALA A 204 8.99 -20.35 2.95
C ALA A 204 8.24 -20.13 1.63
N ALA A 205 6.91 -20.02 1.68
CA ALA A 205 6.10 -19.77 0.49
C ALA A 205 6.35 -18.38 -0.13
N GLU A 206 6.56 -17.35 0.69
CA GLU A 206 6.97 -16.03 0.19
C GLU A 206 8.40 -16.03 -0.33
N SER A 207 9.32 -16.71 0.34
CA SER A 207 10.72 -16.85 -0.12
C SER A 207 10.79 -17.55 -1.48
N ALA A 208 9.97 -18.59 -1.69
CA ALA A 208 9.89 -19.34 -2.94
C ALA A 208 9.35 -18.53 -4.12
N LYS A 209 8.58 -17.46 -3.85
CA LYS A 209 8.12 -16.55 -4.92
C LYS A 209 9.21 -15.61 -5.41
N GLY A 210 10.28 -15.41 -4.63
CA GLY A 210 11.32 -14.43 -4.94
C GLY A 210 10.80 -12.98 -4.99
N LEU A 211 11.65 -12.07 -5.47
CA LEU A 211 11.31 -10.64 -5.61
C LEU A 211 10.39 -10.34 -6.80
N THR A 212 10.26 -11.28 -7.74
CA THR A 212 9.42 -11.13 -8.93
C THR A 212 8.13 -11.90 -8.77
N ARG A 213 7.00 -11.37 -9.26
CA ARG A 213 5.70 -12.09 -9.26
C ARG A 213 5.69 -13.36 -10.14
N THR A 214 6.82 -13.71 -10.75
CA THR A 214 7.01 -14.88 -11.63
C THR A 214 7.75 -16.03 -10.94
N GLY A 215 8.37 -15.80 -9.78
CA GLY A 215 9.02 -16.87 -9.04
C GLY A 215 8.00 -17.81 -8.41
N ASN A 216 8.34 -19.09 -8.38
CA ASN A 216 7.53 -20.16 -7.81
C ASN A 216 8.46 -21.25 -7.27
N CYS A 217 7.89 -22.27 -6.64
CA CYS A 217 8.69 -23.37 -6.06
C CYS A 217 9.50 -24.18 -7.09
N VAL A 218 9.17 -24.11 -8.37
CA VAL A 218 9.91 -24.80 -9.46
C VAL A 218 11.18 -24.03 -9.81
N ASN A 219 11.10 -22.70 -9.81
CA ASN A 219 12.20 -21.81 -10.21
C ASN A 219 12.95 -21.23 -9.01
N PHE A 220 12.67 -21.72 -7.80
CA PHE A 220 13.28 -21.21 -6.58
C PHE A 220 14.72 -21.71 -6.45
N GLU A 221 15.67 -20.78 -6.49
CA GLU A 221 17.08 -21.05 -6.21
C GLU A 221 17.45 -20.53 -4.82
N PRO A 222 17.78 -21.41 -3.87
CA PRO A 222 18.21 -21.00 -2.53
C PRO A 222 19.53 -20.20 -2.59
N THR A 223 19.65 -19.17 -1.74
CA THR A 223 20.92 -18.44 -1.63
C THR A 223 21.99 -19.30 -0.94
N LYS A 224 23.26 -18.95 -1.14
CA LYS A 224 24.39 -19.61 -0.42
C LYS A 224 24.21 -19.59 1.10
N GLU A 225 23.59 -18.54 1.63
CA GLU A 225 23.28 -18.42 3.05
C GLU A 225 22.17 -19.40 3.49
N MET A 226 21.17 -19.66 2.65
CA MET A 226 20.17 -20.68 2.95
C MET A 226 20.79 -22.07 3.00
N TYR A 227 21.71 -22.39 2.09
CA TYR A 227 22.47 -23.63 2.13
C TYR A 227 23.34 -23.76 3.39
N SER A 228 24.05 -22.70 3.79
CA SER A 228 24.90 -22.74 4.98
C SER A 228 24.11 -22.92 6.29
N ARG A 229 22.81 -22.60 6.28
CA ARG A 229 21.90 -22.81 7.41
C ARG A 229 21.28 -24.21 7.44
N MET A 230 21.34 -24.98 6.34
CA MET A 230 20.82 -26.35 6.24
C MET A 230 21.79 -27.40 6.81
N THR A 231 22.29 -27.17 8.03
CA THR A 231 23.15 -28.13 8.72
C THR A 231 22.36 -29.01 9.68
N LYS A 232 22.85 -30.24 9.89
CA LYS A 232 22.23 -31.20 10.82
C LYS A 232 22.00 -30.60 12.21
N ASP A 233 22.95 -29.84 12.72
CA ASP A 233 22.87 -29.21 14.04
C ASP A 233 21.83 -28.09 14.11
N LYS A 234 21.54 -27.38 13.02
CA LYS A 234 20.50 -26.34 12.99
C LYS A 234 19.11 -26.88 12.72
N ILE A 235 18.99 -27.94 11.91
CA ILE A 235 17.70 -28.57 11.58
C ILE A 235 17.24 -29.50 12.70
N TYR A 236 18.15 -30.27 13.27
CA TYR A 236 17.86 -31.31 14.28
C TYR A 236 18.49 -31.03 15.63
N GLY A 237 19.03 -29.83 15.85
CA GLY A 237 19.65 -29.43 17.10
C GLY A 237 18.74 -29.73 18.28
N ARG A 238 19.20 -30.59 19.19
CA ARG A 238 18.45 -30.99 20.38
C ARG A 238 18.12 -29.74 21.19
N LYS A 239 16.83 -29.41 21.34
CA LYS A 239 16.41 -28.67 22.53
C LYS A 239 16.78 -29.55 23.72
N MET A 240 17.71 -29.10 24.57
CA MET A 240 17.91 -29.75 25.86
C MET A 240 16.57 -29.70 26.59
N ILE A 241 15.93 -30.86 26.68
CA ILE A 241 14.82 -31.06 27.60
C ILE A 241 15.48 -30.98 28.97
N THR A 242 15.38 -29.83 29.62
CA THR A 242 15.69 -29.72 31.04
C THR A 242 14.64 -30.55 31.77
N LEU A 243 14.92 -31.83 31.96
CA LEU A 243 14.22 -32.68 32.91
C LEU A 243 14.45 -32.05 34.28
N ARG A 244 13.55 -31.16 34.70
CA ARG A 244 13.34 -30.93 36.13
C ARG A 244 12.79 -32.24 36.67
N MET A 245 13.69 -33.09 37.14
CA MET A 245 13.36 -34.15 38.09
C MET A 245 12.69 -33.47 39.28
N PHE A 246 11.36 -33.60 39.37
CA PHE A 246 10.69 -33.55 40.65
C PHE A 246 11.11 -34.83 41.39
N LEU A 247 12.14 -34.72 42.22
CA LEU A 247 12.32 -35.64 43.34
C LEU A 247 11.53 -35.06 44.51
N THR A 248 10.45 -35.78 44.85
CA THR A 248 9.70 -35.83 46.12
C THR A 248 9.52 -34.55 46.90
#